data_AF-A0A814II25-F1
#
_entry.id   AF-A0A814II25-F1
#
_cell.length_a   1.000
_cell.length_b   1.000
_cell.length_c   1.000
_cell.angle_alpha   90.00
_cell.angle_beta   90.00
_cell.angle_gamma   90.00
#
_symmetry.space_group_name_H-M   'P 1'
#
loop_
_entity.id
_entity.type
_entity.pdbx_description
1 polymer ?
#
loop_
_entity_poly.entity_id
_entity_poly.type
_entity_poly.pdbx_seq_one_letter_code
_entity_poly.pdbx_strand_id
1 'polypeptide(L)'
;MAKAELMQLVFTHLPPKEFIVDKVASKYNIETVRIPVKHCVLNPIELGLEGLKNYVRQQNVHFRLDDVGRLCNEWLAACGPEHASAYFAHSYKQEEIFKTADKNVEEIENDVIDSEDDVDDDTLNDGEVNDQTPF
;
A
#
# COMPACT_ATOMS: atom_id res chain seq x y z
N MET A 1 14.16 -28.71 7.49
CA MET A 1 13.31 -27.85 6.64
C MET A 1 13.81 -26.42 6.75
N ALA A 2 14.09 -25.79 5.62
CA ALA A 2 14.45 -24.39 5.56
C ALA A 2 13.23 -23.49 5.82
N LYS A 3 13.45 -22.23 6.22
CA LYS A 3 12.37 -21.25 6.44
C LYS A 3 11.45 -21.11 5.22
N ALA A 4 12.02 -21.13 4.02
CA ALA A 4 11.27 -21.05 2.76
C ALA A 4 10.29 -22.22 2.58
N GLU A 5 10.75 -23.45 2.83
CA GLU A 5 9.92 -24.66 2.73
C GLU A 5 8.77 -24.63 3.75
N LEU A 6 9.03 -24.13 4.96
CA LEU A 6 8.00 -23.98 5.99
C LEU A 6 6.95 -22.92 5.61
N MET A 7 7.39 -21.79 5.07
CA MET A 7 6.49 -20.71 4.60
C MET A 7 5.61 -21.19 3.44
N GLN A 8 6.16 -21.95 2.49
CA GLN A 8 5.41 -22.50 1.37
C GLN A 8 4.34 -23.51 1.84
N LEU A 9 4.69 -24.36 2.81
CA LEU A 9 3.75 -25.27 3.44
C LEU A 9 2.62 -24.50 4.15
N VAL A 10 2.97 -23.44 4.90
CA VAL A 10 1.98 -22.58 5.56
C VAL A 10 1.04 -21.95 4.53
N PHE A 11 1.55 -21.32 3.47
CA PHE A 11 0.69 -20.68 2.45
C PHE A 11 -0.21 -21.67 1.72
N THR A 12 0.24 -22.90 1.52
CA THR A 12 -0.55 -23.96 0.87
C THR A 12 -1.72 -24.43 1.73
N HIS A 13 -1.53 -24.48 3.06
CA HIS A 13 -2.54 -24.98 3.99
C HIS A 13 -3.31 -23.88 4.72
N LEU A 14 -2.96 -22.61 4.51
CA LEU A 14 -3.65 -21.49 5.14
C LEU A 14 -5.07 -21.40 4.56
N PRO A 15 -6.12 -21.56 5.38
CA PRO A 15 -7.48 -21.41 4.87
C PRO A 15 -7.69 -19.97 4.38
N PRO A 16 -8.48 -19.78 3.30
CA PRO A 16 -8.79 -18.45 2.82
C PRO A 16 -9.49 -17.64 3.92
N LYS A 17 -9.13 -16.36 4.03
CA LYS A 17 -9.79 -15.46 4.98
C LYS A 17 -11.21 -15.22 4.50
N GLU A 18 -12.19 -15.58 5.33
CA GLU A 18 -13.59 -15.27 5.07
C GLU A 18 -13.99 -13.96 5.76
N PHE A 19 -14.57 -13.03 5.00
CA PHE A 19 -15.11 -11.79 5.53
C PHE A 19 -16.62 -11.78 5.44
N ILE A 20 -17.29 -11.39 6.52
CA ILE A 20 -18.76 -11.26 6.54
C ILE A 20 -19.24 -10.26 5.47
N VAL A 21 -18.44 -9.21 5.23
CA VAL A 21 -18.74 -8.19 4.21
C VAL A 21 -18.85 -8.81 2.82
N ASP A 22 -17.98 -9.75 2.44
CA ASP A 22 -18.05 -10.44 1.14
C ASP A 22 -19.32 -11.29 1.01
N LYS A 23 -19.72 -11.96 2.10
CA LYS A 23 -20.96 -12.75 2.13
C LYS A 23 -22.20 -11.87 1.99
N VAL A 24 -22.14 -10.62 2.44
CA VAL A 24 -23.23 -9.66 2.28
C VAL A 24 -23.20 -9.07 0.86
N ALA A 25 -22.05 -8.61 0.39
CA ALA A 25 -21.89 -8.01 -0.94
C ALA A 25 -22.27 -8.99 -2.07
N SER A 26 -21.89 -10.26 -1.95
CA SER A 26 -22.22 -11.30 -2.94
C SER A 26 -23.73 -11.53 -3.11
N LYS A 27 -24.54 -11.34 -2.06
CA LYS A 27 -26.02 -11.41 -2.17
C LYS A 27 -26.60 -10.35 -3.09
N TYR A 28 -25.88 -9.26 -3.31
CA TYR A 28 -26.27 -8.15 -4.17
C TYR A 28 -25.45 -8.09 -5.46
N ASN A 29 -24.66 -9.13 -5.75
CA ASN A 29 -23.75 -9.17 -6.90
C ASN A 29 -22.78 -7.97 -6.94
N ILE A 30 -22.32 -7.54 -5.76
CA ILE A 30 -21.35 -6.45 -5.58
C ILE A 30 -19.97 -7.06 -5.39
N GLU A 31 -19.01 -6.63 -6.22
CA GLU A 31 -17.60 -6.94 -6.05
C GLU A 31 -17.00 -6.10 -4.92
N THR A 32 -16.27 -6.75 -4.01
CA THR A 32 -15.61 -6.06 -2.89
C THR A 32 -14.14 -5.82 -3.22
N VAL A 33 -13.77 -4.55 -3.37
CA VAL A 33 -12.38 -4.13 -3.54
C VAL A 33 -11.76 -3.84 -2.17
N ARG A 34 -10.56 -4.38 -1.92
CA ARG A 34 -9.80 -4.14 -0.68
C ARG A 34 -8.67 -3.17 -0.95
N ILE A 35 -8.63 -2.10 -0.16
CA ILE A 35 -7.54 -1.13 -0.18
C ILE A 35 -6.41 -1.57 0.78
N PRO A 36 -5.15 -1.25 0.48
CA PRO A 36 -4.04 -1.42 1.41
C PRO A 36 -4.26 -0.67 2.72
N VAL A 37 -3.79 -1.26 3.82
CA VAL A 37 -3.88 -0.64 5.16
C VAL A 37 -3.10 0.68 5.17
N LYS A 38 -3.65 1.73 5.82
CA LYS A 38 -3.08 3.09 5.92
C LYS A 38 -2.94 3.87 4.60
N HIS A 39 -3.58 3.43 3.51
CA HIS A 39 -3.55 4.15 2.23
C HIS A 39 -4.90 4.82 1.95
N CYS A 40 -5.31 5.78 2.79
CA CYS A 40 -6.59 6.48 2.63
C CYS A 40 -6.70 7.26 1.30
N VAL A 41 -5.57 7.64 0.70
CA VAL A 41 -5.50 8.28 -0.61
C VAL A 41 -6.06 7.41 -1.76
N LEU A 42 -6.04 6.09 -1.58
CA LEU A 42 -6.64 5.12 -2.51
C LEU A 42 -8.13 4.89 -2.26
N ASN A 43 -8.74 5.61 -1.31
CA ASN A 43 -10.14 5.50 -0.97
C ASN A 43 -10.90 6.79 -1.33
N PRO A 44 -11.61 6.83 -2.47
CA PRO A 44 -12.33 8.02 -2.93
C PRO A 44 -13.35 8.57 -1.90
N ILE A 45 -13.94 7.71 -1.06
CA ILE A 45 -14.90 8.16 -0.04
C ILE A 45 -14.22 9.00 1.05
N GLU A 46 -12.96 8.71 1.38
CA GLU A 46 -12.20 9.46 2.38
C GLU A 46 -11.91 10.88 1.89
N LEU A 47 -11.66 11.05 0.58
CA LEU A 47 -11.50 12.35 -0.06
C LEU A 47 -12.79 13.17 0.01
N GLY A 48 -13.94 12.53 -0.25
CA GLY A 48 -15.25 13.17 -0.08
C GLY A 48 -15.50 13.58 1.38
N LEU A 49 -15.19 12.69 2.33
CA LEU A 49 -15.32 12.97 3.76
C LEU A 49 -14.36 14.07 4.22
N GLU A 50 -13.17 14.19 3.63
CA GLU A 50 -12.27 15.33 3.88
C GLU A 50 -12.91 16.65 3.46
N GLY A 51 -13.49 16.71 2.25
CA GLY A 51 -14.24 17.87 1.77
C GLY A 51 -15.40 18.26 2.70
N LEU A 52 -16.21 17.27 3.11
CA LEU A 52 -17.29 17.44 4.07
C LEU A 52 -16.78 17.99 5.42
N LYS A 53 -15.74 17.37 6.00
CA LYS A 53 -15.15 17.80 7.27
C LYS A 53 -14.64 19.24 7.19
N ASN A 54 -13.97 19.59 6.09
CA ASN A 54 -13.46 20.94 5.87
C ASN A 54 -14.59 21.97 5.77
N TYR A 55 -15.66 21.64 5.03
CA TYR A 55 -16.84 22.49 4.93
C TYR A 55 -17.50 22.72 6.30
N VAL A 56 -17.80 21.64 7.04
CA VAL A 56 -18.39 21.74 8.38
C VAL A 56 -17.50 22.55 9.30
N ARG A 57 -16.18 22.33 9.28
CA ARG A 57 -15.22 23.08 10.11
C ARG A 57 -15.25 24.58 9.82
N GLN A 58 -15.40 24.98 8.56
CA GLN A 58 -15.41 26.39 8.17
C GLN A 58 -16.73 27.08 8.53
N GLN A 59 -17.86 26.36 8.47
CA GLN A 59 -19.19 26.93 8.64
C GLN A 59 -19.73 26.78 10.08
N ASN A 60 -19.27 25.78 10.85
CA ASN A 60 -19.70 25.56 12.22
C ASN A 60 -18.98 26.49 13.21
N VAL A 61 -19.26 27.78 13.13
CA VAL A 61 -18.62 28.82 13.96
C VAL A 61 -19.05 28.74 15.44
N HIS A 62 -20.24 28.19 15.70
CA HIS A 62 -20.82 28.09 17.04
C HIS A 62 -20.61 26.72 17.71
N PHE A 63 -19.94 25.79 17.04
CA PHE A 63 -19.61 24.44 17.53
C PHE A 63 -20.83 23.66 18.06
N ARG A 64 -22.01 23.86 17.47
CA ARG A 64 -23.24 23.16 17.86
C ARG A 64 -23.38 21.86 17.08
N LEU A 65 -23.83 20.80 17.76
CA LEU A 65 -24.05 19.50 17.09
C LEU A 65 -25.22 19.56 16.10
N ASP A 66 -26.26 20.32 16.40
CA ASP A 66 -27.40 20.55 15.50
C ASP A 66 -26.93 21.14 14.16
N ASP A 67 -25.95 22.04 14.19
CA ASP A 67 -25.38 22.65 13.00
C ASP A 67 -24.56 21.65 12.18
N VAL A 68 -23.87 20.70 12.83
CA VAL A 68 -23.11 19.65 12.12
C VAL A 68 -24.03 18.84 11.21
N GLY A 69 -25.16 18.36 11.73
CA GLY A 69 -26.10 17.56 10.95
C GLY A 69 -26.66 18.34 9.75
N ARG A 70 -27.06 19.59 9.97
CA ARG A 70 -27.55 20.48 8.90
C ARG A 70 -26.48 20.73 7.84
N LEU A 71 -25.27 21.12 8.23
CA LEU A 71 -24.16 21.43 7.33
C LEU A 71 -23.70 20.19 6.54
N CYS A 72 -23.75 19.01 7.15
CA CYS A 72 -23.45 17.78 6.43
C CYS A 72 -24.45 17.51 5.30
N ASN A 73 -25.74 17.68 5.58
CA ASN A 73 -26.78 17.51 4.57
C ASN A 73 -26.69 18.57 3.46
N GLU A 74 -26.36 19.81 3.82
CA GLU A 74 -26.15 20.91 2.87
C GLU A 74 -24.99 20.59 1.91
N TRP A 75 -23.85 20.13 2.43
CA TRP A 75 -22.72 19.73 1.61
C TRP A 75 -23.03 18.52 0.72
N LEU A 76 -23.70 17.50 1.25
CA LEU A 76 -24.09 16.31 0.48
C LEU A 76 -25.06 16.66 -0.66
N ALA A 77 -25.98 17.60 -0.43
CA ALA A 77 -26.90 18.07 -1.47
C ALA A 77 -26.18 18.87 -2.57
N ALA A 78 -25.10 19.58 -2.23
CA ALA A 78 -24.26 20.28 -3.20
C ALA A 78 -23.25 19.34 -3.91
N CYS A 79 -22.93 18.19 -3.33
CA CYS A 79 -21.97 17.22 -3.86
C CYS A 79 -22.58 16.46 -5.05
N GLY A 80 -22.38 17.01 -6.26
CA GLY A 80 -22.81 16.40 -7.52
C GLY A 80 -21.84 15.35 -8.11
N PRO A 81 -22.22 14.71 -9.23
CA PRO A 81 -21.43 13.68 -9.90
C PRO A 81 -20.02 14.13 -10.30
N GLU A 82 -19.82 15.41 -10.63
CA GLU A 82 -18.51 15.96 -10.99
C GLU A 82 -17.51 15.86 -9.82
N HIS A 83 -17.95 16.12 -8.59
CA HIS A 83 -17.11 15.97 -7.39
C HIS A 83 -16.71 14.51 -7.20
N ALA A 84 -17.67 13.59 -7.30
CA ALA A 84 -17.40 12.17 -7.21
C ALA A 84 -16.37 11.72 -8.26
N SER A 85 -16.57 12.10 -9.51
CA SER A 85 -15.62 11.80 -10.59
C SER A 85 -14.22 12.33 -10.30
N ALA A 86 -14.09 13.52 -9.72
CA ALA A 86 -12.79 14.07 -9.33
C ALA A 86 -12.10 13.26 -8.22
N TYR A 87 -12.86 12.77 -7.22
CA TYR A 87 -12.31 11.92 -6.16
C TYR A 87 -11.80 10.58 -6.70
N PHE A 88 -12.57 9.93 -7.58
CA PHE A 88 -12.12 8.71 -8.25
C PHE A 88 -10.88 8.95 -9.11
N ALA A 89 -10.88 10.03 -9.91
CA ALA A 89 -9.73 10.39 -10.73
C ALA A 89 -8.46 10.64 -9.89
N HIS A 90 -8.60 11.25 -8.71
CA HIS A 90 -7.49 11.41 -7.78
C HIS A 90 -6.95 10.06 -7.30
N SER A 91 -7.81 9.15 -6.83
CA SER A 91 -7.38 7.84 -6.36
C SER A 91 -6.70 7.02 -7.46
N TYR A 92 -7.20 7.05 -8.70
CA TYR A 92 -6.53 6.40 -9.84
C TYR A 92 -5.14 6.98 -10.11
N LYS A 93 -4.99 8.30 -10.08
CA LYS A 93 -3.68 8.94 -10.24
C LYS A 93 -2.69 8.47 -9.18
N GLN A 94 -3.15 8.32 -7.94
CA GLN A 94 -2.31 7.91 -6.81
C GLN A 94 -1.95 6.43 -6.92
N GLU A 95 -2.88 5.59 -7.38
CA GLU A 95 -2.61 4.19 -7.70
C GLU A 95 -1.49 4.03 -8.73
N GLU A 96 -1.50 4.81 -9.82
CA GLU A 96 -0.45 4.77 -10.83
C GLU A 96 0.92 5.21 -10.30
N ILE A 97 0.96 6.16 -9.36
CA ILE A 97 2.18 6.57 -8.67
C ILE A 97 2.75 5.39 -7.86
N PHE A 98 1.91 4.68 -7.09
CA PHE A 98 2.36 3.52 -6.32
C PHE A 98 2.84 2.38 -7.24
N LYS A 99 2.10 2.06 -8.30
CA LYS A 99 2.53 1.05 -9.28
C LYS A 99 3.87 1.36 -9.91
N THR A 100 4.14 2.64 -10.19
CA THR A 100 5.42 3.07 -10.76
C THR A 100 6.53 2.95 -9.73
N ALA A 101 6.28 3.35 -8.48
CA ALA A 101 7.24 3.21 -7.40
C ALA A 101 7.60 1.74 -7.13
N ASP A 102 6.61 0.85 -7.10
CA ASP A 102 6.82 -0.59 -6.91
C ASP A 102 7.72 -1.18 -8.00
N LYS A 103 7.45 -0.87 -9.28
CA LYS A 103 8.29 -1.29 -10.41
C LYS A 103 9.73 -0.81 -10.28
N ASN A 104 9.92 0.45 -9.91
CA ASN A 104 11.26 1.01 -9.75
C ASN A 104 12.04 0.33 -8.62
N VAL A 105 11.37 -0.08 -7.53
CA VAL A 105 12.01 -0.83 -6.44
C VAL A 105 12.41 -2.22 -6.92
N GLU A 106 11.53 -2.92 -7.65
CA GLU A 106 11.85 -4.23 -8.23
C GLU A 106 13.06 -4.15 -9.18
N GLU A 107 13.15 -3.11 -10.02
CA GLU A 107 14.31 -2.88 -10.90
C GLU A 107 15.60 -2.67 -10.12
N ILE A 108 15.57 -1.83 -9.06
CA ILE A 108 16.76 -1.60 -8.21
C ILE A 108 17.19 -2.87 -7.48
N GLU A 109 16.24 -3.65 -6.95
CA GLU A 109 16.55 -4.90 -6.25
C GLU A 109 17.20 -5.92 -7.19
N ASN A 110 16.72 -6.02 -8.43
CA ASN A 110 17.34 -6.90 -9.44
C ASN A 110 18.75 -6.43 -9.81
N ASP A 111 18.95 -5.13 -10.03
CA ASP A 111 20.28 -4.56 -10.34
C ASP A 111 21.30 -4.81 -9.21
N VAL A 112 20.86 -4.77 -7.94
CA VAL A 112 21.73 -5.07 -6.79
C VAL A 112 22.11 -6.55 -6.77
N ILE A 113 21.16 -7.46 -6.98
CA ILE A 113 21.42 -8.91 -7.01
C ILE A 113 22.38 -9.26 -8.15
N ASP A 114 22.17 -8.72 -9.34
CA ASP A 114 23.03 -8.96 -10.51
C ASP A 114 24.46 -8.42 -10.30
N SER A 115 24.63 -7.43 -9.42
CA SER A 115 25.95 -6.86 -9.09
C SER A 115 26.72 -7.60 -7.98
N GLU A 116 26.05 -8.48 -7.21
CA GLU A 116 26.69 -9.28 -6.15
C GLU A 116 27.30 -10.59 -6.67
N ASP A 117 26.94 -11.04 -7.88
CA ASP A 117 27.51 -12.24 -8.51
C ASP A 117 28.86 -11.98 -9.23
N ASP A 118 29.32 -10.73 -9.30
CA ASP A 118 30.57 -10.30 -9.98
C ASP A 118 31.76 -10.06 -9.01
N VAL A 119 31.68 -10.52 -7.75
CA VAL A 119 32.86 -10.59 -6.86
C VAL A 119 33.56 -11.94 -7.02
N ASP A 120 34.43 -12.03 -8.03
CA ASP A 120 35.45 -13.08 -8.15
C ASP A 120 36.32 -13.06 -6.87
N ASP A 121 36.14 -14.07 -6.02
CA ASP A 121 37.04 -14.41 -4.91
C ASP A 121 38.34 -14.99 -5.48
N ASP A 122 39.11 -14.14 -6.17
CA ASP A 122 40.49 -14.44 -6.55
C ASP A 122 41.35 -14.40 -5.28
N THR A 123 41.30 -15.52 -4.56
CA THR A 123 42.22 -15.90 -3.49
C THR A 123 43.66 -15.49 -3.81
N LEU A 124 44.16 -14.49 -3.08
CA LEU A 124 45.57 -14.11 -3.11
C LEU A 124 46.42 -15.28 -2.59
N ASN A 125 47.06 -15.95 -3.55
CA ASN A 125 48.14 -16.90 -3.33
C ASN A 125 49.36 -16.17 -2.74
N ASP A 126 49.40 -16.03 -1.41
CA ASP A 126 50.62 -15.63 -0.71
C ASP A 126 51.56 -16.84 -0.62
N GLY A 127 52.55 -16.81 -1.52
CA GLY A 127 53.58 -17.82 -1.67
C GLY A 127 54.40 -18.06 -0.41
N GLU A 128 54.84 -19.31 -0.30
CA GLU A 128 55.76 -19.83 0.71
C GLU A 128 56.95 -18.89 0.95
N VAL A 129 57.08 -18.37 2.18
CA VAL A 129 58.36 -17.87 2.69
C VAL A 129 58.92 -18.93 3.63
N ASN A 130 59.84 -19.71 3.09
CA ASN A 130 60.63 -20.70 3.79
C ASN A 130 61.65 -19.97 4.67
N ASP A 131 61.42 -19.91 5.99
CA ASP A 131 62.42 -19.42 6.94
C ASP A 131 62.98 -20.59 7.76
N GLN A 132 64.17 -21.01 7.34
CA GLN A 132 64.92 -22.12 7.86
C GLN A 132 65.84 -21.59 8.96
N THR A 133 65.41 -21.67 10.22
CA THR A 133 66.32 -21.52 11.37
C THR A 133 67.29 -22.71 11.40
N PRO A 134 68.59 -22.48 11.68
CA PRO A 134 69.06 -22.94 12.99
C PRO A 134 70.24 -22.14 13.61
N PHE A 135 70.16 -22.07 14.95
CA PHE A 135 71.17 -21.73 15.99
C PHE A 135 71.67 -20.28 16.14
#